data_AF-A0A2V9WR27-F1
#
_entry.id   AF-A0A2V9WR27-F1
#
_cell.length_a   1.000
_cell.length_b   1.000
_cell.length_c   1.000
_cell.angle_alpha   90.00
_cell.angle_beta   90.00
_cell.angle_gamma   90.00
#
_symmetry.space_group_name_H-M   'P 1'
#
loop_
_entity.id
_entity.type
_entity.pdbx_description
1 polymer ?
#
loop_
_entity_poly.entity_id
_entity_poly.type
_entity_poly.pdbx_seq_one_letter_code
_entity_poly.pdbx_strand_id
1 'polypeptide(L)'
;MKNRSGTEEMLRCSFCHKSQDAVAKLISSPSDYPRAYICDECVAVCNSILEDDRTATPAASTPNQLPKPQEVKTFLDEYVIGQEQTKKKLAVAVYNHYKRIYMNRQRNGGDGIELTKSNIMLIGPTGTGKTLLAQTLARMLDVPFAIVDATTLTEAGYVGEDVENIILKLLQAA
;
A
#
# COMPACT_ATOMS: atom_id res chain seq x y z
N MET A 1 50.25 17.55 41.79
CA MET A 1 48.85 17.98 42.07
C MET A 1 48.43 19.02 41.04
N LYS A 2 47.57 18.64 40.09
CA LYS A 2 46.84 19.56 39.20
C LYS A 2 45.45 18.98 39.03
N ASN A 3 44.47 19.63 39.65
CA ASN A 3 43.07 19.19 39.73
C ASN A 3 42.45 19.08 38.33
N ARG A 4 42.00 17.87 37.98
CA ARG A 4 41.03 17.63 36.90
C ARG A 4 39.63 17.77 37.51
N SER A 5 39.03 18.94 37.35
CA SER A 5 37.60 19.17 37.58
C SER A 5 36.97 19.41 36.22
N GLY A 6 36.81 18.35 35.43
CA GLY A 6 35.92 18.35 34.28
C GLY A 6 34.56 17.90 34.78
N THR A 7 33.57 18.78 34.78
CA THR A 7 32.16 18.41 34.90
C THR A 7 31.87 17.36 33.84
N GLU A 8 31.68 16.10 34.25
CA GLU A 8 31.13 15.05 33.38
C GLU A 8 29.76 15.51 32.93
N GLU A 9 29.66 16.06 31.72
CA GLU A 9 28.37 16.31 31.08
C GLU A 9 27.65 14.97 30.97
N MET A 10 26.72 14.73 31.90
CA MET A 10 25.90 13.54 31.91
C MET A 10 25.22 13.41 30.55
N LEU A 11 25.61 12.38 29.79
CA LEU A 11 25.04 12.09 28.48
C LEU A 11 23.54 11.83 28.64
N ARG A 12 22.73 12.50 27.82
CA ARG A 12 21.27 12.43 27.86
C ARG A 12 20.71 12.19 26.47
N CYS A 13 19.60 11.47 26.41
CA CYS A 13 18.83 11.29 25.18
C CYS A 13 18.31 12.65 24.68
N SER A 14 18.52 12.94 23.39
CA SER A 14 18.05 14.17 22.74
C SER A 14 16.52 14.23 22.55
N PHE A 15 15.82 13.11 22.74
CA PHE A 15 14.37 12.99 22.54
C PHE A 15 13.58 13.01 23.85
N CYS A 16 13.98 12.21 24.84
CA CYS A 16 13.27 12.10 26.12
C CYS A 16 14.02 12.72 27.32
N HIS A 17 15.24 13.22 27.10
CA HIS A 17 16.10 13.86 28.11
C HIS A 17 16.51 13.01 29.33
N LYS A 18 16.22 11.70 29.31
CA LYS A 18 16.75 10.74 30.30
C LYS A 18 18.27 10.66 30.22
N SER A 19 18.93 10.54 31.38
CA SER A 19 20.38 10.30 31.48
C SER A 19 20.74 8.89 31.05
N GLN A 20 22.02 8.69 30.73
CA GLN A 20 22.58 7.37 30.39
C GLN A 20 22.28 6.30 31.45
N ASP A 21 22.26 6.66 32.74
CA ASP A 21 21.98 5.72 33.84
C ASP A 21 20.51 5.29 33.92
N ALA A 22 19.61 6.06 33.31
CA ALA A 22 18.17 5.83 33.37
C ALA A 22 17.64 4.99 32.19
N VAL A 23 18.51 4.55 31.27
CA VAL A 23 18.15 3.79 30.06
C VAL A 23 19.11 2.63 29.86
N ALA A 24 18.65 1.54 29.26
CA ALA A 24 19.48 0.34 29.09
C ALA A 24 20.59 0.57 28.05
N LYS A 25 20.31 1.34 26.99
CA LYS A 25 21.30 1.69 25.96
C LYS A 25 21.10 3.13 25.50
N LEU A 26 22.21 3.84 25.33
CA LEU A 26 22.26 5.16 24.72
C LEU A 26 23.16 5.10 23.48
N ILE A 27 22.60 5.40 22.31
CA ILE A 27 23.25 5.32 21.00
C ILE A 27 23.66 6.72 20.58
N SER A 28 24.91 6.92 20.18
CA SER A 28 25.42 8.19 19.67
C SER A 28 25.33 8.28 18.14
N SER A 29 25.05 9.48 17.64
CA SER A 29 25.19 9.79 16.21
C SER A 29 26.63 9.51 15.73
N PRO A 30 26.83 8.97 14.52
CA PRO A 30 28.16 8.84 13.91
C PRO A 30 28.85 10.18 13.61
N SER A 31 28.08 11.26 13.51
CA SER A 31 28.59 12.62 13.28
C SER A 31 28.95 13.31 14.60
N ASP A 32 30.15 13.89 14.67
CA ASP A 32 30.64 14.60 15.85
C ASP A 32 29.96 15.97 16.08
N TYR A 33 29.22 16.48 15.10
CA TYR A 33 28.48 17.75 15.20
C TYR A 33 27.26 17.79 14.26
N PRO A 34 26.03 18.08 14.75
CA PRO A 34 25.65 18.21 16.16
C PRO A 34 25.64 16.84 16.86
N ARG A 35 26.15 16.79 18.10
CA ARG A 35 26.14 15.56 18.92
C ARG A 35 24.71 15.23 19.33
N ALA A 36 24.16 14.17 18.76
CA ALA A 36 22.84 13.66 19.11
C ALA A 36 22.95 12.27 19.72
N TYR A 37 22.08 12.00 20.70
CA TYR A 37 21.99 10.71 21.37
C TYR A 37 20.55 10.24 21.40
N ILE A 38 20.30 8.95 21.17
CA ILE A 38 18.97 8.34 21.24
C ILE A 38 19.01 7.09 22.12
N CYS A 39 18.04 6.93 23.02
CA CYS A 39 17.95 5.72 23.85
C CYS A 39 17.11 4.62 23.20
N ASP A 40 17.26 3.40 23.71
CA ASP A 40 16.51 2.22 23.26
C ASP A 40 14.99 2.39 23.34
N GLU A 41 14.48 3.04 24.39
CA GLU A 41 13.05 3.34 24.52
C GLU A 41 12.55 4.27 23.40
N CYS A 42 13.29 5.34 23.08
CA CYS A 42 12.92 6.24 21.99
C CYS A 42 13.02 5.57 20.63
N VAL A 43 13.99 4.67 20.42
CA VAL A 43 14.06 3.85 19.21
C VAL A 43 12.83 2.95 19.09
N ALA A 44 12.36 2.35 20.18
CA ALA A 44 11.16 1.51 20.17
C ALA A 44 9.90 2.33 19.80
N VAL A 45 9.75 3.53 20.37
CA VAL A 45 8.64 4.44 20.05
C VAL A 45 8.73 4.94 18.60
N CYS A 46 9.91 5.31 18.13
CA CYS A 46 10.09 5.70 16.73
C CYS A 46 9.77 4.54 15.78
N ASN A 47 10.16 3.30 16.12
CA ASN A 47 9.82 2.13 15.32
C ASN A 47 8.31 1.88 15.29
N SER A 48 7.59 2.02 16.42
CA SER A 48 6.12 1.86 16.41
C SER A 48 5.43 2.92 15.55
N ILE A 49 5.88 4.17 15.62
CA ILE A 49 5.34 5.26 14.78
C ILE A 49 5.63 4.99 13.28
N LEU A 50 6.83 4.51 12.94
CA LEU A 50 7.20 4.16 11.57
C LEU A 50 6.43 2.93 11.04
N GLU A 51 6.09 1.99 11.92
CA GLU A 51 5.23 0.85 11.60
C GLU A 51 3.79 1.29 11.35
N ASP A 52 3.25 2.21 12.16
CA ASP A 52 1.92 2.78 11.96
C ASP A 52 1.83 3.61 10.67
N ASP A 53 2.82 4.45 10.35
CA ASP A 53 2.86 5.20 9.08
C ASP A 53 2.95 4.30 7.84
N ARG A 54 3.61 3.14 7.97
CA ARG A 54 3.63 2.11 6.92
C ARG A 54 2.27 1.47 6.67
N THR A 55 1.37 1.48 7.66
CA THR A 55 -0.03 1.05 7.46
C THR A 55 -0.91 2.16 6.87
N ALA A 56 -0.52 3.44 7.01
CA ALA A 56 -1.19 4.58 6.41
C ALA A 56 -0.77 4.86 4.95
N THR A 57 0.40 4.37 4.53
CA THR A 57 0.73 4.25 3.11
C THR A 57 0.07 2.97 2.59
N PRO A 58 -0.52 2.89 1.38
CA PRO A 58 -1.04 1.63 0.85
C PRO A 58 0.12 0.71 0.47
N ALA A 59 0.85 0.21 1.47
CA ALA A 59 1.77 -0.88 1.35
C ALA A 59 0.92 -2.11 1.02
N ALA A 60 0.91 -2.46 -0.27
CA ALA A 60 0.29 -3.67 -0.80
C ALA A 60 0.29 -4.79 0.24
N SER A 61 -0.90 -5.11 0.72
CA SER A 61 -1.15 -6.06 1.79
C SER A 61 -0.40 -7.37 1.56
N THR A 62 0.13 -7.95 2.63
CA THR A 62 0.73 -9.29 2.56
C THR A 62 -0.31 -10.30 2.03
N PRO A 63 0.08 -11.41 1.39
CA PRO A 63 -0.85 -12.36 0.80
C PRO A 63 -1.75 -13.02 1.83
N ASN A 64 -1.37 -12.94 3.12
CA ASN A 64 -2.17 -13.40 4.25
C ASN A 64 -3.25 -12.40 4.70
N GLN A 65 -3.24 -11.17 4.16
CA GLN A 65 -4.22 -10.11 4.40
C GLN A 65 -5.12 -9.86 3.17
N LEU A 66 -4.92 -10.57 2.07
CA LEU A 66 -5.79 -10.45 0.90
C LEU A 66 -7.16 -11.11 1.19
N PRO A 67 -8.28 -10.41 0.95
CA PRO A 67 -9.60 -10.97 1.21
C PRO A 67 -9.82 -12.22 0.35
N LYS A 68 -10.35 -13.27 0.96
CA LYS A 68 -10.62 -14.52 0.24
C LYS A 68 -11.70 -14.27 -0.82
N PRO A 69 -11.72 -15.02 -1.94
CA PRO A 69 -12.75 -14.86 -2.96
C PRO A 69 -14.19 -14.99 -2.42
N GLN A 70 -14.39 -15.77 -1.36
CA GLN A 70 -15.69 -15.88 -0.69
C GLN A 70 -16.09 -14.57 -0.02
N GLU A 71 -15.17 -13.91 0.70
CA GLU A 71 -15.40 -12.64 1.38
C GLU A 71 -15.70 -11.53 0.37
N VAL A 72 -14.96 -11.48 -0.74
CA VAL A 72 -15.23 -10.53 -1.83
C VAL A 72 -16.61 -10.75 -2.44
N LYS A 73 -17.00 -12.02 -2.66
CA LYS A 73 -18.32 -12.35 -3.18
C LYS A 73 -19.43 -11.95 -2.20
N THR A 74 -19.26 -12.22 -0.91
CA THR A 74 -20.22 -11.82 0.14
C THR A 74 -20.37 -10.31 0.21
N PHE A 75 -19.28 -9.54 0.16
CA PHE A 75 -19.36 -8.08 0.12
C PHE A 75 -20.11 -7.59 -1.12
N LEU A 76 -19.83 -8.16 -2.30
CA LEU A 76 -20.56 -7.82 -3.53
C LEU A 76 -22.05 -8.18 -3.45
N ASP A 77 -22.43 -9.21 -2.70
CA ASP A 77 -23.83 -9.61 -2.50
C ASP A 77 -24.64 -8.52 -1.78
N GLU A 78 -24.02 -7.70 -0.93
CA GLU A 78 -24.69 -6.60 -0.21
C GLU A 78 -25.14 -5.46 -1.13
N TYR A 79 -24.48 -5.29 -2.28
CA TYR A 79 -24.73 -4.18 -3.22
C TYR A 79 -25.33 -4.62 -4.55
N VAL A 80 -25.03 -5.84 -5.02
CA VAL A 80 -25.44 -6.34 -6.34
C VAL A 80 -26.21 -7.65 -6.20
N ILE A 81 -27.52 -7.54 -6.42
CA ILE A 81 -28.46 -8.67 -6.34
C ILE A 81 -28.36 -9.55 -7.59
N GLY A 82 -28.27 -10.87 -7.39
CA GLY A 82 -28.09 -11.85 -8.47
C GLY A 82 -26.69 -11.80 -9.08
N GLN A 83 -26.53 -12.15 -10.36
CA GLN A 83 -25.22 -12.15 -11.05
C GLN A 83 -24.15 -13.04 -10.38
N GLU A 84 -24.56 -14.16 -9.77
CA GLU A 84 -23.70 -15.05 -8.96
C GLU A 84 -22.42 -15.49 -9.67
N GLN A 85 -22.54 -15.88 -10.95
CA GLN A 85 -21.39 -16.31 -11.75
C GLN A 85 -20.38 -15.17 -11.96
N THR A 86 -20.87 -13.95 -12.17
CA THR A 86 -20.04 -12.77 -12.40
C THR A 86 -19.31 -12.38 -11.12
N LYS A 87 -20.00 -12.35 -9.97
CA LYS A 87 -19.40 -12.07 -8.65
C LYS A 87 -18.31 -13.07 -8.31
N LYS A 88 -18.55 -14.37 -8.53
CA LYS A 88 -17.55 -15.43 -8.31
C LYS A 88 -16.32 -15.24 -9.19
N LYS A 89 -16.49 -14.93 -10.49
CA LYS A 89 -15.37 -14.69 -11.41
C LYS A 89 -14.57 -13.45 -11.04
N LEU A 90 -15.24 -12.35 -10.69
CA LEU A 90 -14.59 -11.11 -10.24
C LEU A 90 -13.75 -11.35 -8.98
N ALA A 91 -14.33 -12.03 -7.99
CA ALA A 91 -13.65 -12.33 -6.74
C ALA A 91 -12.37 -13.15 -6.94
N VAL A 92 -12.40 -14.18 -7.79
CA VAL A 92 -11.22 -14.99 -8.12
C VAL A 92 -10.19 -14.18 -8.90
N ALA A 93 -10.63 -13.39 -9.88
CA ALA A 93 -9.73 -12.61 -10.72
C ALA A 93 -8.97 -11.53 -9.92
N VAL A 94 -9.64 -10.83 -9.00
CA VAL A 94 -9.00 -9.87 -8.10
C VAL A 94 -8.03 -10.56 -7.16
N TYR A 95 -8.43 -11.66 -6.53
CA TYR A 95 -7.53 -12.41 -5.64
C TYR A 95 -6.25 -12.82 -6.36
N ASN A 96 -6.38 -13.34 -7.58
CA ASN A 96 -5.23 -13.71 -8.42
C ASN A 96 -4.42 -12.48 -8.87
N HIS A 97 -5.06 -11.34 -9.13
CA HIS A 97 -4.38 -10.10 -9.49
C HIS A 97 -3.42 -9.65 -8.39
N TYR A 98 -3.87 -9.61 -7.13
CA TYR A 98 -2.99 -9.23 -6.01
C TYR A 98 -1.95 -10.29 -5.70
N LYS A 99 -2.32 -11.58 -5.75
CA LYS A 99 -1.35 -12.67 -5.57
C LYS A 99 -0.20 -12.55 -6.58
N ARG A 100 -0.52 -12.21 -7.84
CA ARG A 100 0.46 -11.95 -8.89
C ARG A 100 1.36 -10.75 -8.57
N ILE A 101 0.79 -9.61 -8.15
CA ILE A 101 1.57 -8.43 -7.76
C ILE A 101 2.55 -8.77 -6.65
N TYR A 102 2.08 -9.48 -5.63
CA TYR A 102 2.89 -9.83 -4.47
C TYR A 102 4.03 -10.79 -4.82
N MET A 103 3.73 -11.82 -5.62
CA MET A 103 4.74 -12.76 -6.11
C MET A 103 5.81 -12.09 -6.98
N ASN A 104 5.42 -11.11 -7.79
CA ASN A 104 6.37 -10.33 -8.58
C ASN A 104 7.29 -9.46 -7.70
N ARG A 105 6.80 -8.96 -6.57
CA ARG A 105 7.58 -8.12 -5.64
C ARG A 105 8.61 -8.91 -4.83
N GLN A 106 8.35 -10.19 -4.56
CA GLN A 106 9.27 -11.05 -3.79
C GLN A 106 10.40 -11.68 -4.64
N ARG A 107 10.30 -11.61 -5.97
CA ARG A 107 11.33 -12.16 -6.87
C ARG A 107 12.48 -11.17 -7.05
N ASN A 108 13.53 -11.33 -6.24
CA ASN A 108 14.83 -10.64 -6.41
C ASN A 108 15.83 -11.41 -7.30
N GLY A 109 15.41 -12.45 -8.03
CA GLY A 109 16.30 -13.27 -8.87
C GLY A 109 15.49 -14.01 -9.93
N GLY A 110 15.91 -13.87 -11.19
CA GLY A 110 15.11 -14.05 -12.40
C GLY A 110 14.75 -15.48 -12.83
N ASP A 111 14.43 -16.38 -11.90
CA ASP A 111 14.22 -17.81 -12.20
C ASP A 111 12.81 -18.30 -11.81
N GLY A 112 11.79 -17.50 -12.13
CA GLY A 112 10.41 -17.78 -11.73
C GLY A 112 9.42 -17.73 -12.89
N ILE A 113 8.45 -18.63 -12.87
CA ILE A 113 7.34 -18.71 -13.84
C ILE A 113 6.64 -17.36 -14.00
N GLU A 114 6.61 -16.80 -15.21
CA GLU A 114 5.88 -15.55 -15.50
C GLU A 114 4.37 -15.77 -15.37
N LEU A 115 3.72 -14.97 -14.52
CA LEU A 115 2.28 -15.00 -14.33
C LEU A 115 1.61 -13.95 -15.22
N THR A 116 0.74 -14.39 -16.12
CA THR A 116 0.01 -13.50 -17.03
C THR A 116 -1.13 -12.75 -16.30
N LYS A 117 -1.47 -11.54 -16.78
CA LYS A 117 -2.62 -10.79 -16.27
C LYS A 117 -3.90 -11.37 -16.88
N SER A 118 -4.89 -11.68 -16.05
CA SER A 118 -6.24 -11.98 -16.52
C SER A 118 -7.11 -10.73 -16.44
N ASN A 119 -7.36 -10.09 -17.59
CA ASN A 119 -8.35 -9.02 -17.69
C ASN A 119 -9.76 -9.60 -17.77
N ILE A 120 -10.77 -8.79 -17.44
CA ILE A 120 -12.17 -9.22 -17.38
C ILE A 120 -12.97 -8.39 -18.37
N MET A 121 -13.84 -9.05 -19.14
CA MET A 121 -14.84 -8.42 -19.98
C MET A 121 -16.23 -8.74 -19.42
N LEU A 122 -17.00 -7.71 -19.07
CA LEU A 122 -18.37 -7.86 -18.56
C LEU A 122 -19.36 -7.62 -19.69
N ILE A 123 -20.09 -8.66 -20.08
CA ILE A 123 -21.13 -8.59 -21.11
C ILE A 123 -22.50 -8.67 -20.45
N GLY A 124 -23.40 -7.75 -20.79
CA GLY A 124 -24.79 -7.81 -20.35
C GLY A 124 -25.59 -6.56 -20.72
N PRO A 125 -26.94 -6.61 -20.64
CA PRO A 125 -27.83 -5.49 -20.95
C PRO A 125 -27.52 -4.22 -20.15
N THR A 126 -28.01 -3.07 -20.60
CA THR A 126 -27.96 -1.82 -19.84
C THR A 126 -28.68 -1.97 -18.50
N GLY A 127 -28.26 -1.21 -17.48
CA GLY A 127 -28.89 -1.22 -16.15
C GLY A 127 -28.68 -2.46 -15.28
N THR A 128 -27.89 -3.46 -15.71
CA THR A 128 -27.67 -4.72 -14.96
C THR A 128 -26.60 -4.66 -13.87
N GLY A 129 -26.08 -3.48 -13.55
CA GLY A 129 -25.10 -3.31 -12.46
C GLY A 129 -23.63 -3.55 -12.83
N LYS A 130 -23.26 -3.58 -14.11
CA LYS A 130 -21.85 -3.75 -14.54
C LYS A 130 -20.91 -2.70 -13.94
N THR A 131 -21.28 -1.42 -14.03
CA THR A 131 -20.49 -0.31 -13.46
C THR A 131 -20.49 -0.36 -11.93
N LEU A 132 -21.64 -0.69 -11.33
CA LEU A 132 -21.77 -0.83 -9.88
C LEU A 132 -20.85 -1.93 -9.33
N LEU A 133 -20.78 -3.09 -9.98
CA LEU A 133 -19.85 -4.17 -9.62
C LEU A 133 -18.40 -3.68 -9.53
N ALA A 134 -17.94 -2.92 -10.53
CA ALA A 134 -16.57 -2.41 -10.56
C ALA A 134 -16.32 -1.36 -9.47
N GLN A 135 -17.26 -0.42 -9.27
CA GLN A 135 -17.16 0.61 -8.23
C GLN A 135 -17.17 0.02 -6.82
N THR A 136 -18.07 -0.93 -6.54
CA THR A 136 -18.16 -1.59 -5.24
C THR A 136 -16.90 -2.39 -4.95
N LEU A 137 -16.35 -3.07 -5.96
CA LEU A 137 -15.11 -3.83 -5.82
C LEU A 137 -13.91 -2.93 -5.50
N ALA A 138 -13.79 -1.79 -6.19
CA ALA A 138 -12.75 -0.80 -5.91
C ALA A 138 -12.87 -0.23 -4.48
N ARG A 139 -14.09 0.08 -4.05
CA ARG A 139 -14.37 0.56 -2.68
C ARG A 139 -13.99 -0.46 -1.61
N MET A 140 -14.29 -1.75 -1.84
CA MET A 140 -13.94 -2.82 -0.91
C MET A 140 -12.43 -2.94 -0.68
N LEU A 141 -11.67 -2.78 -1.77
CA LEU A 141 -10.23 -3.02 -1.80
C LEU A 141 -9.41 -1.77 -1.49
N ASP A 142 -10.09 -0.63 -1.31
CA ASP A 142 -9.50 0.68 -1.08
C ASP A 142 -8.38 1.00 -2.08
N VAL A 143 -8.69 0.88 -3.38
CA VAL A 143 -7.74 1.12 -4.46
C VAL A 143 -8.18 2.21 -5.42
N PRO A 144 -7.21 2.89 -6.08
CA PRO A 144 -7.50 3.88 -7.10
C PRO A 144 -8.35 3.27 -8.21
N PHE A 145 -9.37 4.01 -8.66
CA PHE A 145 -10.32 3.54 -9.65
C PHE A 145 -10.69 4.64 -10.63
N ALA A 146 -10.52 4.35 -11.92
CA ALA A 146 -10.88 5.27 -13.01
C ALA A 146 -11.96 4.65 -13.89
N ILE A 147 -12.98 5.45 -14.21
CA ILE A 147 -14.02 5.10 -15.19
C ILE A 147 -13.70 5.85 -16.47
N VAL A 148 -13.66 5.13 -17.58
CA VAL A 148 -13.37 5.70 -18.91
C VAL A 148 -14.38 5.16 -19.91
N ASP A 149 -14.81 6.04 -20.81
CA ASP A 149 -15.61 5.68 -21.97
C ASP A 149 -14.67 5.37 -23.15
N ALA A 150 -14.76 4.18 -23.73
CA ALA A 150 -13.93 3.81 -24.87
C ALA A 150 -14.31 4.57 -26.15
N THR A 151 -15.51 5.13 -26.24
CA THR A 151 -16.00 5.85 -27.43
C THR A 151 -15.34 7.22 -27.60
N THR A 152 -14.74 7.79 -26.55
CA THR A 152 -14.01 9.06 -26.59
C THR A 152 -12.56 8.90 -27.00
N LEU A 153 -12.05 7.66 -27.04
CA LEU A 153 -10.67 7.37 -27.40
C LEU A 153 -10.50 7.38 -28.92
N THR A 154 -9.53 8.14 -29.39
CA THR A 154 -9.19 8.23 -30.81
C THR A 154 -7.75 7.81 -31.05
N GLU A 155 -7.44 7.41 -32.28
CA GLU A 155 -6.06 7.12 -32.69
C GLU A 155 -5.15 8.35 -32.54
N ALA A 156 -3.86 8.11 -32.33
CA ALA A 156 -2.86 9.17 -32.22
C ALA A 156 -2.89 10.10 -33.45
N GLY A 157 -3.00 11.41 -33.21
CA GLY A 157 -3.08 12.42 -34.25
C GLY A 157 -4.51 12.81 -34.68
N TYR A 158 -5.55 12.21 -34.08
CA TYR A 158 -6.93 12.66 -34.21
C TYR A 158 -7.39 13.44 -32.97
N VAL A 159 -8.42 14.27 -33.13
CA VAL A 159 -9.02 15.05 -32.03
C VAL A 159 -9.86 14.13 -31.15
N GLY A 160 -9.38 13.82 -29.94
CA GLY A 160 -10.06 12.99 -28.94
C GLY A 160 -9.23 12.78 -27.67
N GLU A 161 -9.69 11.92 -26.75
CA GLU A 161 -8.92 11.57 -25.54
C GLU A 161 -7.84 10.53 -25.87
N ASP A 162 -6.60 10.78 -25.43
CA ASP A 162 -5.50 9.81 -25.48
C ASP A 162 -5.64 8.71 -24.41
N VAL A 163 -5.13 7.51 -24.70
CA VAL A 163 -5.02 6.38 -23.76
C VAL A 163 -4.19 6.76 -22.52
N GLU A 164 -3.20 7.64 -22.66
CA GLU A 164 -2.39 8.12 -21.53
C GLU A 164 -3.23 8.85 -20.48
N ASN A 165 -4.32 9.53 -20.90
CA ASN A 165 -5.24 10.19 -19.97
C ASN A 165 -5.95 9.21 -19.03
N ILE A 166 -6.09 7.94 -19.43
CA ILE A 166 -6.67 6.89 -18.57
C ILE A 166 -5.76 6.64 -17.37
N ILE A 167 -4.45 6.56 -17.61
CA ILE A 167 -3.45 6.35 -16.56
C ILE A 167 -3.36 7.59 -15.68
N LEU A 168 -3.41 8.79 -16.27
CA LEU A 168 -3.43 10.04 -15.50
C LEU A 168 -4.64 10.11 -14.57
N LYS A 169 -5.85 9.80 -15.06
CA LYS A 169 -7.08 9.74 -14.25
C LYS A 169 -6.94 8.73 -13.10
N LEU A 170 -6.32 7.58 -13.34
CA LEU A 170 -6.07 6.57 -12.31
C LEU A 170 -5.06 7.05 -11.25
N LEU A 171 -4.00 7.75 -11.67
CA LEU A 171 -2.98 8.30 -10.78
C LEU A 171 -3.52 9.44 -9.90
N GLN A 172 -4.41 10.27 -10.44
CA GLN A 172 -5.07 11.34 -9.69
C GLN A 172 -6.09 10.83 -8.67
N ALA A 173 -6.62 9.62 -8.89
CA ALA A 173 -7.55 8.96 -7.97
C ALA A 173 -6.83 8.14 -6.88
N ALA A 174 -5.50 8.22 -6.81
CA ALA A 174 -4.65 7.46 -5.90
C ALA A 174 -4.13 8.29 -4.71
#